data_AF-A0A0R1V5D2-F1
#
_entry.id   AF-A0A0R1V5D2-F1
#
_cell.length_a   1.000
_cell.length_b   1.000
_cell.length_c   1.000
_cell.angle_alpha   90.00
_cell.angle_beta   90.00
_cell.angle_gamma   90.00
#
_symmetry.space_group_name_H-M   'P 1'
#
loop_
_entity.id
_entity.type
_entity.pdbx_description
1 polymer ?
#
loop_
_entity_poly.entity_id
_entity_poly.type
_entity_poly.pdbx_seq_one_letter_code
_entity_poly.pdbx_strand_id
1 'polypeptide(L)'
;MLEDINGHTRLLAFIADPAEHTLSPRMHNYSFEKYGINYVYLAFQINQTTIEQAVNAIRTLDFRGVNLSMPNKQVVAKYLDRIDPVAELANSVNTIVNDNGFLTGYTTDGRGFMNALRDRQVDYQGKTMTMLGCGGAGMPIAVQAHWMEWKRL
;
A
#
# COMPACT_ATOMS: atom_id res chain seq x y z
N MET A 1 -14.25 -17.75 9.52
CA MET A 1 -14.34 -16.52 8.68
C MET A 1 -15.74 -15.90 8.57
N LEU A 2 -16.78 -16.49 7.94
CA LEU A 2 -18.09 -15.81 7.83
C LEU A 2 -18.87 -15.75 9.16
N GLU A 3 -18.72 -16.76 10.02
CA GLU A 3 -19.39 -16.80 11.33
C GLU A 3 -18.82 -15.80 12.34
N ASP A 4 -17.62 -15.27 12.09
CA ASP A 4 -16.90 -14.37 13.00
C ASP A 4 -17.10 -12.87 12.66
N ILE A 5 -17.64 -12.56 11.48
CA ILE A 5 -17.91 -11.18 11.06
C ILE A 5 -19.10 -10.64 11.85
N ASN A 6 -18.88 -9.51 12.55
CA ASN A 6 -19.87 -8.90 13.42
C ASN A 6 -19.80 -7.36 13.35
N GLY A 7 -20.63 -6.67 14.12
CA GLY A 7 -20.68 -5.18 14.13
C GLY A 7 -19.38 -4.48 14.56
N HIS A 8 -18.42 -5.21 15.14
CA HIS A 8 -17.10 -4.68 15.48
C HIS A 8 -16.06 -4.91 14.38
N THR A 9 -16.36 -5.73 13.37
CA THR A 9 -15.45 -5.96 12.25
C THR A 9 -15.17 -4.65 11.50
N ARG A 10 -13.92 -4.46 11.09
CA ARG A 10 -13.49 -3.28 10.34
C ARG A 10 -12.98 -3.67 8.96
N LEU A 11 -13.08 -2.73 8.01
CA LEU A 11 -12.77 -2.99 6.61
C LEU A 11 -11.40 -2.42 6.22
N LEU A 12 -10.66 -3.24 5.50
CA LEU A 12 -9.49 -2.88 4.71
C LEU A 12 -9.79 -3.19 3.24
N ALA A 13 -9.14 -2.49 2.32
CA ALA A 13 -9.48 -2.62 0.92
C ALA A 13 -8.28 -2.64 -0.01
N PHE A 14 -8.49 -3.16 -1.23
CA PHE A 14 -7.65 -2.97 -2.40
C PHE A 14 -8.44 -2.23 -3.47
N ILE A 15 -7.84 -1.17 -4.03
CA ILE A 15 -8.45 -0.32 -5.05
C ILE A 15 -7.55 -0.31 -6.29
N ALA A 16 -8.08 -0.78 -7.41
CA ALA A 16 -7.38 -0.84 -8.69
C ALA A 16 -8.36 -0.94 -9.86
N ASP A 17 -7.86 -0.82 -11.09
CA ASP A 17 -8.62 -1.17 -12.28
C ASP A 17 -7.68 -1.81 -13.33
N PRO A 18 -7.78 -3.14 -13.57
CA PRO A 18 -8.69 -4.11 -12.95
C PRO A 18 -8.24 -4.54 -11.53
N ALA A 19 -9.19 -4.86 -10.65
CA ALA A 19 -8.92 -5.31 -9.29
C ALA A 19 -9.08 -6.82 -9.06
N GLU A 20 -9.87 -7.52 -9.88
CA GLU A 20 -10.38 -8.87 -9.57
C GLU A 20 -9.28 -9.94 -9.43
N HIS A 21 -8.15 -9.80 -10.12
CA HIS A 21 -7.09 -10.80 -10.12
C HIS A 21 -6.10 -10.68 -8.94
N THR A 22 -6.32 -9.73 -8.03
CA THR A 22 -5.40 -9.56 -6.90
C THR A 22 -5.47 -10.73 -5.92
N LEU A 23 -4.31 -11.18 -5.45
CA LEU A 23 -4.20 -12.18 -4.37
C LEU A 23 -4.25 -11.53 -2.97
N SER A 24 -4.23 -10.20 -2.88
CA SER A 24 -4.21 -9.47 -1.61
C SER A 24 -5.37 -9.83 -0.67
N PRO A 25 -6.64 -9.97 -1.13
CA PRO A 25 -7.73 -10.39 -0.25
C PRO A 25 -7.48 -11.75 0.39
N ARG A 26 -6.99 -12.73 -0.37
CA ARG A 26 -6.67 -14.06 0.18
C ARG A 26 -5.54 -13.98 1.21
N MET A 27 -4.48 -13.24 0.90
CA MET A 27 -3.32 -13.08 1.78
C MET A 27 -3.67 -12.40 3.11
N HIS A 28 -4.39 -11.28 3.05
CA HIS A 28 -4.71 -10.49 4.24
C HIS A 28 -5.78 -11.17 5.09
N ASN A 29 -6.88 -11.66 4.51
CA ASN A 29 -7.92 -12.35 5.29
C ASN A 29 -7.39 -13.62 5.98
N TYR A 30 -6.53 -14.40 5.31
CA TYR A 30 -5.86 -15.53 5.96
C TYR A 30 -5.01 -15.09 7.16
N SER A 31 -4.27 -13.97 7.01
CA SER A 31 -3.46 -13.42 8.10
C SER A 31 -4.35 -12.94 9.26
N PHE A 32 -5.47 -12.30 8.96
CA PHE A 32 -6.39 -11.81 9.99
C PHE A 32 -7.02 -12.95 10.80
N GLU A 33 -7.50 -13.98 10.11
CA GLU A 33 -8.02 -15.19 10.74
C GLU A 33 -6.95 -15.87 11.60
N LYS A 34 -5.75 -16.06 11.07
CA LYS A 34 -4.63 -16.73 11.77
C LYS A 34 -4.23 -16.00 13.07
N TYR A 35 -4.31 -14.68 13.09
CA TYR A 35 -3.88 -13.87 14.24
C TYR A 35 -5.04 -13.31 15.08
N GLY A 36 -6.29 -13.73 14.83
CA GLY A 36 -7.46 -13.27 15.59
C GLY A 36 -7.74 -11.78 15.45
N ILE A 37 -7.39 -11.19 14.31
CA ILE A 37 -7.54 -9.76 14.01
C ILE A 37 -8.92 -9.56 13.36
N ASN A 38 -9.81 -8.77 13.99
CA ASN A 38 -11.20 -8.60 13.53
C ASN A 38 -11.32 -7.62 12.34
N TYR A 39 -10.76 -8.01 11.20
CA TYR A 39 -10.79 -7.26 9.96
C TYR A 39 -11.20 -8.14 8.78
N VAL A 40 -11.82 -7.50 7.79
CA VAL A 40 -12.05 -8.08 6.46
C VAL A 40 -11.31 -7.25 5.43
N TYR A 41 -10.75 -7.91 4.42
CA TYR A 41 -10.08 -7.29 3.28
C TYR A 41 -10.83 -7.59 1.98
N LEU A 42 -11.29 -6.56 1.27
CA LEU A 42 -11.99 -6.70 -0.02
C LEU A 42 -11.29 -5.96 -1.16
N ALA A 43 -11.59 -6.32 -2.40
CA ALA A 43 -11.11 -5.62 -3.59
C ALA A 43 -12.26 -4.85 -4.26
N PHE A 44 -11.98 -3.64 -4.72
CA PHE A 44 -12.93 -2.76 -5.39
C PHE A 44 -12.32 -2.25 -6.70
N GLN A 45 -13.11 -2.33 -7.77
CA GLN A 45 -12.70 -1.83 -9.08
C GLN A 45 -12.98 -0.33 -9.16
N ILE A 46 -11.90 0.45 -9.18
CA ILE A 46 -11.95 1.92 -9.13
C ILE A 46 -10.83 2.45 -10.02
N ASN A 47 -11.18 3.38 -10.89
CA ASN A 47 -10.25 4.03 -11.81
C ASN A 47 -9.98 5.48 -11.40
N GLN A 48 -9.19 6.19 -12.20
CA GLN A 48 -8.79 7.57 -11.91
C GLN A 48 -9.97 8.55 -11.91
N THR A 49 -11.08 8.27 -12.60
CA THR A 49 -12.24 9.19 -12.62
C THR A 49 -13.11 9.07 -11.37
N THR A 50 -13.00 7.95 -10.65
CA THR A 50 -13.79 7.66 -9.43
C THR A 50 -12.97 7.65 -8.14
N ILE A 51 -11.65 7.92 -8.24
CA ILE A 51 -10.72 7.84 -7.11
C ILE A 51 -11.03 8.86 -6.01
N GLU A 52 -11.49 10.06 -6.36
CA GLU A 52 -11.85 11.09 -5.38
C GLU A 52 -13.05 10.64 -4.53
N GLN A 53 -14.12 10.13 -5.17
CA GLN A 53 -15.26 9.59 -4.42
C GLN A 53 -14.84 8.39 -3.56
N ALA A 54 -13.95 7.53 -4.06
CA ALA A 54 -13.44 6.41 -3.28
C ALA A 54 -12.65 6.86 -2.04
N VAL A 55 -11.80 7.88 -2.17
CA VAL A 55 -11.05 8.45 -1.03
C VAL A 55 -11.98 9.12 -0.01
N ASN A 56 -13.06 9.75 -0.46
CA ASN A 56 -14.09 10.27 0.46
C ASN A 56 -14.82 9.11 1.17
N ALA A 57 -15.13 8.02 0.46
CA ALA A 57 -15.75 6.83 1.05
C ALA A 57 -14.87 6.17 2.12
N ILE A 58 -13.54 6.18 1.98
CA ILE A 58 -12.61 5.70 3.03
C ILE A 58 -12.90 6.39 4.37
N ARG A 59 -13.12 7.71 4.35
CA ARG A 59 -13.44 8.50 5.56
C ARG A 59 -14.86 8.20 6.03
N THR A 60 -15.83 8.29 5.13
CA THR A 60 -17.27 8.12 5.47
C THR A 60 -17.57 6.75 6.07
N LEU A 61 -16.95 5.69 5.55
CA LEU A 61 -17.20 4.31 5.96
C LEU A 61 -16.18 3.81 7.00
N ASP A 62 -15.30 4.69 7.49
CA ASP A 62 -14.25 4.37 8.48
C ASP A 62 -13.40 3.15 8.09
N PHE A 63 -12.94 3.11 6.84
CA PHE A 63 -11.99 2.09 6.41
C PHE A 63 -10.69 2.32 7.17
N ARG A 64 -10.12 1.28 7.78
CA ARG A 64 -8.86 1.44 8.53
C ARG A 64 -7.68 1.80 7.63
N GLY A 65 -7.74 1.37 6.38
CA GLY A 65 -6.68 1.55 5.40
C GLY A 65 -7.00 0.87 4.08
N VAL A 66 -6.28 1.27 3.04
CA VAL A 66 -6.53 0.85 1.66
C VAL A 66 -5.22 0.67 0.92
N ASN A 67 -5.03 -0.47 0.27
CA ASN A 67 -4.00 -0.62 -0.74
C ASN A 67 -4.48 -0.16 -2.11
N LEU A 68 -3.55 0.37 -2.89
CA LEU A 68 -3.79 0.91 -4.22
C LEU A 68 -2.87 0.25 -5.23
N SER A 69 -3.40 0.02 -6.43
CA SER A 69 -2.59 -0.37 -7.59
C SER A 69 -2.85 0.55 -8.77
N MET A 70 -2.32 0.18 -9.94
CA MET A 70 -2.64 0.85 -11.19
C MET A 70 -4.16 0.93 -11.39
N PRO A 71 -4.68 2.04 -11.93
CA PRO A 71 -3.96 3.24 -12.38
C PRO A 71 -3.81 4.33 -11.29
N ASN A 72 -4.08 4.03 -10.01
CA ASN A 72 -4.39 5.05 -9.00
C ASN A 72 -3.19 5.51 -8.15
N LYS A 73 -2.06 4.80 -8.16
CA LYS A 73 -0.93 5.05 -7.24
C LYS A 73 -0.39 6.48 -7.24
N GLN A 74 -0.49 7.20 -8.37
CA GLN A 74 -0.02 8.58 -8.48
C GLN A 74 -1.11 9.60 -8.17
N VAL A 75 -2.28 9.47 -8.82
CA VAL A 75 -3.35 10.47 -8.75
C VAL A 75 -3.94 10.61 -7.35
N VAL A 76 -3.91 9.53 -6.56
CA VAL A 76 -4.48 9.49 -5.22
C VAL A 76 -3.85 10.50 -4.26
N ALA A 77 -2.57 10.84 -4.46
CA ALA A 77 -1.80 11.76 -3.62
C ALA A 77 -2.50 13.11 -3.40
N LYS A 78 -3.26 13.58 -4.40
CA LYS A 78 -4.00 14.86 -4.38
C LYS A 78 -5.13 14.90 -3.34
N TYR A 79 -5.58 13.74 -2.86
CA TYR A 79 -6.76 13.59 -2.02
C TYR A 79 -6.43 13.14 -0.58
N LEU A 80 -5.13 13.09 -0.24
CA LEU A 80 -4.64 12.67 1.08
C LEU A 80 -4.23 13.88 1.91
N ASP A 81 -4.33 13.74 3.23
CA ASP A 81 -3.96 14.79 4.17
C ASP A 81 -2.44 14.86 4.38
N ARG A 82 -1.76 13.71 4.22
CA ARG A 82 -0.31 13.60 4.32
C ARG A 82 0.24 12.51 3.40
N ILE A 83 1.47 12.69 2.96
CA ILE A 83 2.25 11.68 2.25
C ILE A 83 3.54 11.44 3.04
N ASP A 84 3.92 10.17 3.18
CA ASP A 84 5.21 9.77 3.75
C ASP A 84 6.37 10.23 2.83
N PRO A 85 7.51 10.70 3.37
CA PRO A 85 8.61 11.22 2.55
C PRO A 85 9.12 10.26 1.47
N VAL A 86 9.11 8.94 1.74
CA VAL A 86 9.52 7.93 0.75
C VAL A 86 8.47 7.82 -0.37
N ALA A 87 7.19 7.90 -0.03
CA ALA A 87 6.10 7.86 -1.01
C ALA A 87 6.03 9.12 -1.86
N GLU A 88 6.31 10.29 -1.26
CA GLU A 88 6.42 11.57 -1.94
C GLU A 88 7.58 11.56 -2.95
N LEU A 89 8.78 11.15 -2.51
CA LEU A 89 9.95 11.06 -3.37
C LEU A 89 9.77 10.00 -4.49
N ALA A 90 9.06 8.91 -4.20
CA ALA A 90 8.74 7.88 -5.19
C ALA A 90 7.59 8.27 -6.14
N ASN A 91 6.89 9.38 -5.88
CA ASN A 91 5.65 9.78 -6.54
C ASN A 91 4.69 8.58 -6.72
N SER A 92 4.46 7.83 -5.64
CA SER A 92 3.69 6.59 -5.70
C SER A 92 3.18 6.23 -4.31
N VAL A 93 1.86 6.12 -4.16
CA VAL A 93 1.18 5.67 -2.94
C VAL A 93 0.48 4.35 -3.24
N ASN A 94 0.90 3.28 -2.59
CA ASN A 94 0.25 1.97 -2.69
C ASN A 94 -0.52 1.58 -1.41
N THR A 95 -0.45 2.41 -0.36
CA THR A 95 -1.04 2.14 0.96
C THR A 95 -1.52 3.44 1.57
N ILE A 96 -2.79 3.53 1.92
CA ILE A 96 -3.39 4.59 2.73
C ILE A 96 -3.66 4.03 4.11
N VAL A 97 -3.31 4.79 5.14
CA VAL A 97 -3.70 4.53 6.53
C VAL A 97 -4.65 5.65 6.96
N ASN A 98 -5.79 5.27 7.54
CA ASN A 98 -6.79 6.20 8.05
C ASN A 98 -6.74 6.24 9.58
N ASP A 99 -6.29 7.35 10.13
CA ASP A 99 -6.28 7.57 11.57
C ASP A 99 -7.34 8.62 11.92
N ASN A 100 -8.55 8.15 12.25
CA ASN A 100 -9.72 8.97 12.61
C ASN A 100 -10.10 10.03 11.56
N GLY A 101 -10.09 9.65 10.28
CA GLY A 101 -10.40 10.52 9.14
C GLY A 101 -9.19 11.22 8.55
N PHE A 102 -8.02 11.17 9.21
CA PHE A 102 -6.77 11.70 8.68
C PHE A 102 -6.05 10.64 7.85
N LEU A 103 -5.95 10.86 6.54
CA LEU A 103 -5.38 9.89 5.61
C LEU A 103 -3.92 10.18 5.31
N THR A 104 -3.06 9.21 5.66
CA THR A 104 -1.64 9.25 5.30
C THR A 104 -1.33 8.22 4.21
N GLY A 105 -0.69 8.67 3.14
CA GLY A 105 -0.22 7.83 2.03
C GLY A 105 1.21 7.32 2.23
N TYR A 106 1.42 6.04 1.94
CA TYR A 106 2.71 5.35 2.01
C TYR A 106 2.97 4.55 0.74
N THR A 107 4.25 4.21 0.55
CA THR A 107 4.69 3.21 -0.42
C THR A 107 5.39 2.07 0.29
N THR A 108 4.92 0.85 0.06
CA THR A 108 5.49 -0.36 0.68
C THR A 108 6.25 -1.23 -0.31
N ASP A 109 6.13 -0.99 -1.62
CA ASP A 109 6.78 -1.78 -2.67
C ASP A 109 8.30 -1.80 -2.49
N GLY A 110 8.91 -0.61 -2.34
CA GLY A 110 10.35 -0.49 -2.12
C GLY A 110 10.81 -1.15 -0.83
N ARG A 111 10.08 -0.91 0.29
CA ARG A 111 10.39 -1.52 1.58
C ARG A 111 10.30 -3.04 1.53
N GLY A 112 9.26 -3.55 0.88
CA GLY A 112 9.05 -4.99 0.68
C GLY A 112 10.19 -5.62 -0.11
N PHE A 113 10.63 -4.98 -1.19
CA PHE A 113 11.76 -5.46 -1.99
C PHE A 113 13.07 -5.50 -1.19
N MET A 114 13.43 -4.41 -0.50
CA MET A 114 14.66 -4.36 0.30
C MET A 114 14.62 -5.37 1.47
N ASN A 115 13.45 -5.56 2.09
CA ASN A 115 13.25 -6.59 3.10
C ASN A 115 13.46 -7.99 2.50
N ALA A 116 12.92 -8.27 1.31
CA ALA A 116 13.07 -9.57 0.66
C ALA A 116 14.53 -9.91 0.29
N LEU A 117 15.34 -8.90 -0.05
CA LEU A 117 16.80 -9.07 -0.24
C LEU A 117 17.49 -9.43 1.07
N ARG A 118 17.18 -8.71 2.15
CA ARG A 118 17.72 -8.98 3.48
C ARG A 118 17.32 -10.37 4.00
N ASP A 119 16.07 -10.76 3.83
CA ASP A 119 15.56 -12.06 4.29
C ASP A 119 16.21 -13.22 3.51
N ARG A 120 16.66 -12.96 2.27
CA ARG A 120 17.49 -13.87 1.46
C ARG A 120 18.99 -13.74 1.71
N GLN A 121 19.39 -12.93 2.69
CA GLN A 121 20.79 -12.69 3.05
C GLN A 121 21.64 -12.18 1.87
N VAL A 122 21.01 -11.44 0.94
CA VAL A 122 21.74 -10.77 -0.13
C VAL A 122 22.47 -9.57 0.46
N ASP A 123 23.80 -9.57 0.40
CA ASP A 123 24.60 -8.41 0.75
C ASP A 123 24.59 -7.41 -0.41
N TYR A 124 23.89 -6.29 -0.21
CA TYR A 124 23.72 -5.21 -1.19
C TYR A 124 24.37 -3.88 -0.75
N GLN A 125 25.01 -3.83 0.43
CA GLN A 125 25.53 -2.58 0.98
C GLN A 125 26.76 -2.08 0.23
N GLY A 126 26.75 -0.81 -0.18
CA GLY A 126 27.84 -0.20 -0.95
C GLY A 126 28.02 -0.79 -2.34
N LYS A 127 27.03 -1.54 -2.85
CA LYS A 127 27.07 -2.17 -4.18
C LYS A 127 26.19 -1.41 -5.17
N THR A 128 26.49 -1.59 -6.45
CA THR A 128 25.70 -1.00 -7.53
C THR A 128 24.52 -1.90 -7.89
N MET A 129 23.32 -1.31 -7.94
CA MET A 129 22.11 -1.97 -8.41
C MET A 129 21.72 -1.44 -9.80
N THR A 130 21.62 -2.33 -10.78
CA THR A 130 21.08 -2.00 -12.11
C THR A 130 19.56 -2.17 -12.11
N MET A 131 18.84 -1.08 -12.37
CA MET A 131 17.37 -1.07 -12.40
C MET A 131 16.85 -1.22 -13.83
N LEU A 132 15.94 -2.16 -14.05
CA LEU A 132 15.20 -2.31 -15.30
C LEU A 132 13.78 -1.80 -15.11
N GLY A 133 13.57 -0.53 -15.48
CA GLY A 133 12.28 0.16 -15.41
C GLY A 133 12.12 1.10 -14.21
N CYS A 134 11.43 2.21 -14.44
CA CYS A 134 11.20 3.30 -13.48
C CYS A 134 9.70 3.60 -13.26
N GLY A 135 8.83 2.62 -13.52
CA GLY A 135 7.39 2.72 -13.29
C GLY A 135 6.99 2.57 -11.81
N GLY A 136 5.71 2.27 -11.57
CA GLY A 136 5.09 2.24 -10.24
C GLY A 136 5.66 1.24 -9.22
N ALA A 137 6.61 0.38 -9.61
CA ALA A 137 7.39 -0.49 -8.72
C ALA A 137 8.88 -0.12 -8.70
N GLY A 138 9.48 0.14 -9.87
CA GLY A 138 10.90 0.47 -9.99
C GLY A 138 11.28 1.76 -9.27
N MET A 139 10.44 2.80 -9.34
CA MET A 139 10.70 4.07 -8.66
C MET A 139 10.67 3.92 -7.12
N PRO A 140 9.64 3.31 -6.49
CA PRO A 140 9.68 3.00 -5.06
C PRO A 140 10.90 2.19 -4.62
N ILE A 141 11.36 1.22 -5.42
CA ILE A 141 12.56 0.42 -5.10
C ILE A 141 13.81 1.28 -5.11
N ALA A 142 14.03 2.07 -6.16
CA ALA A 142 15.19 2.95 -6.27
C ALA A 142 15.24 3.96 -5.13
N VAL A 143 14.10 4.60 -4.84
CA VAL A 143 13.95 5.56 -3.75
C VAL A 143 14.20 4.90 -2.40
N GLN A 144 13.63 3.72 -2.14
CA GLN A 144 13.82 3.05 -0.85
C GLN A 144 15.27 2.60 -0.64
N ALA A 145 15.94 2.10 -1.70
CA ALA A 145 17.34 1.70 -1.64
C ALA A 145 18.23 2.90 -1.26
N HIS A 146 18.05 4.03 -1.94
CA HIS A 146 18.76 5.27 -1.61
C HIS A 146 18.43 5.80 -0.19
N TRP A 147 17.15 5.79 0.19
CA TRP A 147 16.70 6.29 1.50
C TRP A 147 17.31 5.51 2.68
N MET A 148 17.55 4.21 2.51
CA MET A 148 18.21 3.38 3.52
C MET A 148 19.70 3.70 3.66
N GLU A 149 20.37 4.14 2.59
CA GLU A 149 21.75 4.63 2.67
C GLU A 149 21.80 5.97 3.41
N TRP A 150 20.86 6.87 3.12
CA TRP A 150 20.84 8.21 3.72
C TRP A 150 20.58 8.20 5.23
N LYS A 151 19.79 7.26 5.75
CA LYS A 151 19.56 7.07 7.20
C LYS A 151 20.73 6.40 7.94
N ARG A 152 21.77 5.96 7.22
CA ARG A 152 22.97 5.36 7.80
C ARG A 152 24.17 6.31 7.81
N LEU A 153 24.07 7.46 7.15
CA LEU A 153 24.99 8.59 7.23
C LEU A 153 24.49 9.60 8.28
#